data_AF-A0A848L7E9-F1
#
_entry.id   AF-A0A848L7E9-F1
#
_cell.length_a   1.000
_cell.length_b   1.000
_cell.length_c   1.000
_cell.angle_alpha   90.00
_cell.angle_beta   90.00
_cell.angle_gamma   90.00
#
_symmetry.space_group_name_H-M   'P 1'
#
loop_
_entity.id
_entity.type
_entity.pdbx_description
1 polymer ?
#
loop_
_entity_poly.entity_id
_entity_poly.type
_entity_poly.pdbx_seq_one_letter_code
_entity_poly.pdbx_strand_id
1 'polypeptide(L)'
;MTPKLSRFLHLERSRGERTESETSTPLRDGGRFESLEERKEAHAEAAIPETHLERFKGEAPLALADAPEDTRRFPRCMVCESENGRFAPRCTVCGADLGTPEQLEFNERLWQERKHGLSRTRADEIEALRQQEEQRRREQAEQLELQIARLRAEERPARWVRMFSQHSTLGTALLSLIPHPLLRWLTLGGLFCLTGGLWRYGRGGTQLAGAMLTVFLVALFVPPGALRRGRR
;
A
#
# COMPACT_ATOMS: atom_id res chain seq x y z
N MET A 1 -26.29 1.58 -64.20
CA MET A 1 -24.97 2.09 -63.77
C MET A 1 -25.17 3.38 -63.00
N THR A 2 -24.43 3.52 -61.90
CA THR A 2 -24.65 4.37 -60.71
C THR A 2 -24.66 5.89 -60.95
N PRO A 3 -25.52 6.62 -60.23
CA PRO A 3 -25.03 7.80 -59.50
C PRO A 3 -25.64 7.87 -58.08
N LYS A 4 -24.94 7.28 -57.10
CA LYS A 4 -25.22 7.48 -55.65
C LYS A 4 -24.03 8.08 -54.89
N LEU A 5 -22.96 8.47 -55.60
CA LEU A 5 -21.73 8.98 -55.00
C LEU A 5 -21.62 10.52 -55.01
N SER A 6 -22.57 11.25 -55.61
CA SER A 6 -22.57 12.72 -55.61
C SER A 6 -22.74 13.34 -54.22
N ARG A 7 -23.27 12.59 -53.24
CA ARG A 7 -23.43 13.07 -51.86
C ARG A 7 -22.11 13.26 -51.12
N PHE A 8 -21.04 12.60 -51.55
CA PHE A 8 -19.74 12.67 -50.87
C PHE A 8 -18.82 13.76 -51.45
N LEU A 9 -19.14 14.31 -52.62
CA LEU A 9 -18.36 15.36 -53.31
C LEU A 9 -18.47 16.76 -52.66
N HIS A 10 -19.26 16.91 -51.60
CA HIS A 10 -19.42 18.18 -50.89
C HIS A 10 -18.86 18.16 -49.45
N LEU A 11 -18.19 17.08 -49.05
CA LEU A 11 -17.55 16.99 -47.72
C LEU A 11 -16.13 17.56 -47.69
N GLU A 12 -15.50 17.77 -48.84
CA GLU A 12 -14.21 18.46 -48.95
C GLU A 12 -14.40 19.97 -49.07
N ARG A 13 -14.96 20.59 -48.03
CA ARG A 13 -14.88 22.04 -47.89
C ARG A 13 -13.47 22.35 -47.37
N SER A 14 -12.61 22.88 -48.24
CA SER A 14 -11.28 23.36 -47.87
C SER A 14 -11.40 24.28 -46.65
N ARG A 15 -10.84 23.87 -45.51
CA ARG A 15 -10.68 24.76 -44.36
C ARG A 15 -9.87 25.96 -44.84
N GLY A 16 -10.52 27.12 -44.88
CA GLY A 16 -9.84 28.38 -45.16
C GLY A 16 -8.63 28.53 -44.24
N GLU A 17 -7.55 29.02 -44.83
CA GLU A 17 -6.28 29.34 -44.18
C GLU A 17 -6.54 30.15 -42.92
N ARG A 18 -6.38 29.50 -41.76
CA ARG A 18 -6.53 30.13 -40.46
C ARG A 18 -5.26 30.94 -40.24
N THR A 19 -5.38 32.26 -40.30
CA THR A 19 -4.32 33.20 -39.96
C THR A 19 -3.68 32.77 -38.65
N GLU A 20 -2.37 32.54 -38.70
CA GLU A 20 -1.55 32.11 -37.57
C GLU A 20 -1.62 33.15 -36.45
N SER A 21 -2.52 32.95 -35.49
CA SER A 21 -2.40 33.59 -34.19
C SER A 21 -1.33 32.83 -33.41
N GLU A 22 -0.16 33.47 -33.29
CA GLU A 22 1.00 33.07 -32.50
C GLU A 22 0.66 32.54 -31.11
N THR A 23 0.53 31.22 -30.95
CA THR A 23 0.98 30.47 -29.75
C THR A 23 0.89 28.97 -30.02
N SER A 24 1.74 28.46 -30.90
CA SER A 24 2.01 27.02 -30.96
C SER A 24 3.08 26.69 -29.92
N THR A 25 2.65 26.18 -28.76
CA THR A 25 3.54 25.56 -27.77
C THR A 25 4.23 24.36 -28.44
N PRO A 26 5.57 24.24 -28.40
CA PRO A 26 6.25 23.11 -29.02
C PRO A 26 5.82 21.81 -28.33
N LEU A 27 5.43 20.81 -29.14
CA LEU A 27 5.19 19.44 -28.72
C LEU A 27 6.43 18.89 -28.03
N ARG A 28 6.38 18.85 -26.69
CA ARG A 28 7.38 18.20 -25.86
C ARG A 28 7.18 16.69 -25.98
N ASP A 29 8.04 16.09 -26.78
CA ASP A 29 8.16 14.66 -26.99
C ASP A 29 8.46 13.95 -25.65
N GLY A 30 7.83 12.79 -25.43
CA GLY A 30 8.28 11.81 -24.44
C GLY A 30 7.60 11.72 -23.05
N GLY A 31 6.74 12.65 -22.60
CA GLY A 31 6.26 12.65 -21.20
C GLY A 31 4.82 12.17 -20.93
N ARG A 32 4.03 11.88 -21.97
CA ARG A 32 2.56 11.75 -21.81
C ARG A 32 2.12 10.51 -21.03
N PHE A 33 2.93 9.44 -21.03
CA PHE A 33 2.58 8.19 -20.35
C PHE A 33 3.25 8.02 -18.97
N GLU A 34 4.35 8.72 -18.70
CA GLU A 34 5.03 8.69 -17.38
C GLU A 34 4.16 9.34 -16.28
N SER A 35 3.29 10.29 -16.65
CA SER A 35 2.35 10.93 -15.74
C SER A 35 1.22 10.05 -15.20
N LEU A 36 1.04 8.83 -15.70
CA LEU A 36 0.04 7.89 -15.17
C LEU A 36 0.55 7.06 -13.99
N GLU A 37 1.86 6.79 -13.92
CA GLU A 37 2.47 6.12 -12.76
C GLU A 37 2.63 7.09 -11.60
N GLU A 38 2.98 8.36 -11.87
CA GLU A 38 3.06 9.42 -10.85
C GLU A 38 1.68 9.85 -10.32
N ARG A 39 0.60 9.70 -11.11
CA ARG A 39 -0.78 9.94 -10.62
C ARG A 39 -1.23 8.91 -9.58
N LYS A 40 -0.60 7.73 -9.50
CA LYS A 40 -0.93 6.75 -8.46
C LYS A 40 -0.42 7.17 -7.08
N GLU A 41 0.61 8.01 -7.04
CA GLU A 41 1.17 8.58 -5.80
C GLU A 41 0.62 9.99 -5.50
N ALA A 42 0.17 10.73 -6.51
CA ALA A 42 -0.49 12.04 -6.38
C ALA A 42 -2.02 11.96 -6.19
N HIS A 43 -2.56 10.86 -5.65
CA HIS A 43 -3.91 10.80 -5.08
C HIS A 43 -3.93 11.26 -3.61
N ALA A 44 -3.04 12.17 -3.23
CA ALA A 44 -3.32 13.09 -2.13
C ALA A 44 -4.41 14.05 -2.61
N GLU A 45 -5.66 13.77 -2.20
CA GLU A 45 -6.78 14.72 -2.10
C GLU A 45 -6.71 15.88 -3.10
N ALA A 46 -6.80 15.60 -4.39
CA ALA A 46 -7.25 16.63 -5.32
C ALA A 46 -8.71 16.89 -4.95
N ALA A 47 -8.91 17.89 -4.08
CA ALA A 47 -10.20 18.33 -3.58
C ALA A 47 -11.07 18.69 -4.78
N ILE A 48 -11.89 17.73 -5.20
CA ILE A 48 -13.01 17.97 -6.11
C ILE A 48 -13.84 19.04 -5.41
N PRO A 49 -14.07 20.21 -6.03
CA PRO A 49 -14.88 21.26 -5.42
C PRO A 49 -16.20 20.66 -4.94
N GLU A 50 -16.47 20.73 -3.64
CA GLU A 50 -17.62 20.05 -3.02
C GLU A 50 -18.97 20.43 -3.65
N THR A 51 -19.01 21.59 -4.30
CA THR A 51 -20.16 22.12 -5.05
C THR A 51 -20.67 21.19 -6.14
N HIS A 52 -19.82 20.33 -6.73
CA HIS A 52 -20.23 19.34 -7.72
C HIS A 52 -20.68 18.00 -7.11
N LEU A 53 -20.31 17.74 -5.86
CA LEU A 53 -20.67 16.51 -5.14
C LEU A 53 -21.99 16.64 -4.37
N GLU A 54 -22.45 17.86 -4.04
CA GLU A 54 -23.73 18.09 -3.36
C GLU A 54 -24.93 17.49 -4.10
N ARG A 55 -24.93 17.50 -5.45
CA ARG A 55 -25.97 16.83 -6.24
C ARG A 55 -26.04 15.31 -5.98
N PHE A 56 -24.92 14.68 -5.63
CA PHE A 56 -24.81 13.23 -5.45
C PHE A 56 -24.72 12.80 -3.98
N LYS A 57 -24.63 13.74 -3.03
CA LYS A 57 -24.50 13.48 -1.58
C LYS A 57 -25.80 12.93 -0.92
N GLY A 58 -26.88 12.69 -1.68
CA GLY A 58 -28.16 12.22 -1.14
C GLY A 58 -28.79 11.01 -1.85
N GLU A 59 -28.27 10.60 -3.01
CA GLU A 59 -28.76 9.38 -3.68
C GLU A 59 -27.94 8.20 -3.18
N ALA A 60 -28.57 7.33 -2.38
CA ALA A 60 -28.02 6.01 -2.13
C ALA A 60 -27.70 5.37 -3.48
N PRO A 61 -26.52 4.76 -3.66
CA PRO A 61 -26.19 4.10 -4.92
C PRO A 61 -27.31 3.11 -5.22
N LEU A 62 -27.91 3.23 -6.42
CA LEU A 62 -28.91 2.27 -6.86
C LEU A 62 -28.25 0.89 -6.81
N ALA A 63 -28.61 0.11 -5.80
CA ALA A 63 -28.23 -1.28 -5.73
C ALA A 63 -28.86 -1.93 -6.97
N LEU A 64 -28.02 -2.32 -7.92
CA LEU A 64 -28.41 -3.27 -8.95
C LEU A 64 -28.79 -4.52 -8.18
N ALA A 65 -30.08 -4.68 -7.88
CA ALA A 65 -30.56 -5.91 -7.27
C ALA A 65 -30.08 -7.05 -8.18
N ASP A 66 -29.40 -8.03 -7.59
CA ASP A 66 -29.09 -9.28 -8.27
C ASP A 66 -30.42 -9.92 -8.65
N ALA A 67 -30.90 -9.55 -9.84
CA ALA A 67 -32.15 -10.05 -10.35
C ALA A 67 -31.99 -11.58 -10.43
N PRO A 68 -32.91 -12.35 -9.81
CA PRO A 68 -32.77 -13.80 -9.72
C PRO A 68 -32.56 -14.37 -11.12
N GLU A 69 -31.71 -15.38 -11.29
CA GLU A 69 -31.28 -15.85 -12.63
C GLU A 69 -32.45 -16.12 -13.59
N ASP A 70 -33.61 -16.52 -13.07
CA ASP A 70 -34.85 -16.71 -13.82
C ASP A 70 -35.39 -15.46 -14.53
N THR A 71 -34.98 -14.26 -14.11
CA THR A 71 -35.38 -13.00 -14.74
C THR A 71 -34.64 -12.69 -16.03
N ARG A 72 -33.56 -13.43 -16.35
CA ARG A 72 -32.71 -13.22 -17.54
C ARG A 72 -32.92 -14.29 -18.63
N ARG A 73 -34.05 -15.02 -18.60
CA ARG A 73 -34.35 -16.05 -19.60
C ARG A 73 -34.91 -15.41 -20.88
N PHE A 74 -34.07 -15.29 -21.91
CA PHE A 74 -34.47 -14.90 -23.27
C PHE A 74 -34.66 -16.15 -24.14
N PRO A 75 -35.86 -16.41 -24.68
CA PRO A 75 -36.11 -17.60 -25.48
C PRO A 75 -35.39 -17.53 -26.83
N ARG A 76 -34.68 -18.61 -27.17
CA ARG A 76 -34.04 -18.80 -28.48
C ARG A 76 -34.92 -19.69 -29.34
N CYS A 77 -35.29 -19.22 -30.53
CA CYS A 77 -36.16 -20.00 -31.42
C CYS A 77 -35.48 -21.30 -31.84
N MET A 78 -36.17 -22.44 -31.76
CA MET A 78 -35.63 -23.74 -32.19
C MET A 78 -35.51 -23.86 -33.71
N VAL A 79 -36.26 -23.05 -34.47
CA VAL A 79 -36.31 -23.11 -35.94
C VAL A 79 -35.20 -22.28 -36.59
N CYS A 80 -35.02 -21.03 -36.14
CA CYS A 80 -34.08 -20.08 -36.75
C CYS A 80 -32.97 -19.64 -35.79
N GLU A 81 -32.95 -20.16 -34.56
CA GLU A 81 -31.94 -19.89 -33.56
C GLU A 81 -31.78 -18.41 -33.14
N SER A 82 -32.73 -17.54 -33.50
CA SER A 82 -32.72 -16.15 -33.07
C SER A 82 -33.11 -16.04 -31.59
N GLU A 83 -32.44 -15.15 -30.87
CA GLU A 83 -32.82 -14.79 -29.50
C GLU A 83 -33.97 -13.77 -29.54
N ASN A 84 -34.97 -13.94 -28.69
CA ASN A 84 -36.17 -13.11 -28.67
C ASN A 84 -36.35 -12.45 -27.31
N GLY A 85 -37.19 -11.41 -27.26
CA GLY A 85 -37.57 -10.79 -26.00
C GLY A 85 -38.21 -11.79 -25.05
N ARG A 86 -37.98 -11.62 -23.74
CA ARG A 86 -38.46 -12.53 -22.67
C ARG A 86 -39.94 -12.90 -22.76
N PHE A 87 -40.78 -11.95 -23.18
CA PHE A 87 -42.23 -12.11 -23.26
C PHE A 87 -42.74 -12.20 -24.71
N ALA A 88 -41.86 -12.44 -25.68
CA ALA A 88 -42.25 -12.55 -27.08
C ALA A 88 -43.06 -13.86 -27.28
N PRO A 89 -44.33 -13.78 -27.74
CA PRO A 89 -45.11 -14.99 -28.02
C PRO A 89 -44.68 -15.67 -29.33
N ARG A 90 -44.02 -14.94 -30.24
CA ARG A 90 -43.55 -15.43 -31.52
C ARG A 90 -42.14 -14.94 -31.82
N CYS A 91 -41.42 -15.72 -32.61
CA CYS A 91 -40.11 -15.34 -33.10
C CYS A 91 -40.21 -14.11 -34.00
N THR A 92 -39.38 -13.10 -33.72
CA THR A 92 -39.35 -11.85 -34.51
C THR A 92 -38.77 -12.04 -35.92
N VAL A 93 -38.05 -13.15 -36.15
CA VAL A 93 -37.37 -13.44 -37.42
C VAL A 93 -38.20 -14.37 -38.31
N CYS A 94 -38.61 -15.55 -37.81
CA CYS A 94 -39.32 -16.56 -38.60
C CYS A 94 -40.82 -16.68 -38.28
N GLY A 95 -41.32 -15.97 -37.27
CA GLY A 95 -42.74 -16.01 -36.89
C GLY A 95 -43.19 -17.28 -36.14
N ALA A 96 -42.28 -18.22 -35.87
CA ALA A 96 -42.60 -19.45 -35.11
C ALA A 96 -43.15 -19.13 -33.71
N ASP A 97 -44.09 -19.94 -33.23
CA ASP A 97 -44.66 -19.81 -31.89
C ASP A 97 -43.63 -20.21 -30.83
N LEU A 98 -43.37 -19.30 -29.89
CA LEU A 98 -42.38 -19.51 -28.83
C LEU A 98 -42.96 -20.24 -27.61
N GLY A 99 -44.28 -20.43 -27.55
CA GLY A 99 -44.99 -21.07 -26.44
C GLY A 99 -45.23 -22.57 -26.61
N THR A 100 -44.74 -23.19 -27.68
CA THR A 100 -44.93 -24.64 -27.90
C THR A 100 -44.16 -25.47 -26.86
N PRO A 101 -44.66 -26.65 -26.45
CA PRO A 101 -43.99 -27.47 -25.44
C PRO A 101 -42.56 -27.86 -25.88
N GLU A 102 -42.38 -28.18 -27.16
CA GLU A 102 -41.07 -28.52 -27.75
C GLU A 102 -40.07 -27.36 -27.65
N GLN A 103 -40.54 -26.13 -27.88
CA GLN A 103 -39.73 -24.92 -27.81
C GLN A 103 -39.35 -24.56 -26.37
N LEU A 104 -40.24 -24.82 -25.41
CA LEU A 104 -39.95 -24.64 -23.98
C LEU A 104 -38.91 -25.65 -23.50
N GLU A 105 -39.03 -26.93 -23.88
CA GLU A 105 -38.02 -27.96 -23.57
C GLU A 105 -36.66 -27.63 -24.17
N PHE A 106 -36.62 -27.19 -25.43
CA PHE A 106 -35.38 -26.77 -26.09
C PHE A 106 -34.68 -25.64 -25.32
N ASN A 107 -35.44 -24.61 -24.92
CA ASN A 107 -34.89 -23.51 -24.15
C ASN A 107 -34.39 -23.98 -22.77
N GLU A 108 -35.13 -24.83 -22.07
CA GLU A 108 -34.71 -25.35 -20.76
C GLU A 108 -33.39 -26.11 -20.87
N ARG A 109 -33.19 -26.94 -21.90
CA ARG A 109 -31.90 -27.62 -22.15
C ARG A 109 -30.76 -26.62 -22.36
N LEU A 110 -30.96 -25.62 -23.21
CA LEU A 110 -29.97 -24.55 -23.44
C LEU A 110 -29.62 -23.80 -22.15
N TRP A 111 -30.59 -23.56 -21.27
CA TRP A 111 -30.35 -22.90 -19.99
C TRP A 111 -29.53 -23.76 -19.04
N GLN A 112 -29.83 -25.05 -18.94
CA GLN A 112 -29.04 -25.98 -18.13
C GLN A 112 -27.58 -26.06 -18.63
N GLU A 113 -27.37 -26.15 -19.94
CA GLU A 113 -26.04 -26.13 -20.55
C GLU A 113 -25.26 -24.85 -20.22
N ARG A 114 -25.88 -23.67 -20.39
CA ARG A 114 -25.25 -22.38 -20.03
C ARG A 114 -24.91 -22.31 -18.54
N LYS A 115 -25.80 -22.78 -17.67
CA LYS A 115 -25.59 -22.78 -16.22
C LYS A 115 -24.41 -23.66 -15.82
N HIS A 116 -24.28 -24.84 -16.43
CA HIS A 116 -23.14 -25.73 -16.20
C HIS A 116 -21.83 -25.20 -16.79
N GLY A 117 -21.87 -24.47 -17.92
CA GLY A 117 -20.69 -23.82 -18.48
C GLY A 117 -20.19 -22.66 -17.62
N LEU A 118 -21.10 -21.79 -17.15
CA LEU A 118 -20.77 -20.61 -16.34
C LEU A 118 -20.29 -20.97 -14.92
N SER A 119 -20.75 -22.08 -14.34
CA SER A 119 -20.31 -22.50 -13.01
C SER A 119 -18.85 -22.97 -13.01
N ARG A 120 -18.41 -23.64 -14.08
CA ARG A 120 -17.01 -24.08 -14.25
C ARG A 120 -16.07 -22.87 -14.38
N THR A 121 -16.39 -21.93 -15.26
CA THR A 121 -15.54 -20.74 -15.45
C THR A 121 -15.45 -19.87 -14.20
N ARG A 122 -16.55 -19.70 -13.45
CA ARG A 122 -16.53 -18.95 -12.18
C ARG A 122 -15.67 -19.61 -11.11
N ALA A 123 -15.69 -20.94 -11.01
CA ALA A 123 -14.86 -21.66 -10.04
C ALA A 123 -13.37 -21.46 -10.35
N ASP A 124 -12.99 -21.60 -11.62
CA ASP A 124 -11.61 -21.43 -12.10
C ASP A 124 -11.13 -19.98 -11.91
N GLU A 125 -11.99 -18.98 -12.18
CA GLU A 125 -11.69 -17.56 -11.96
C GLU A 125 -11.49 -17.24 -10.47
N ILE A 126 -12.34 -17.77 -9.59
CA ILE A 126 -12.20 -17.57 -8.14
C ILE A 126 -10.91 -18.20 -7.62
N GLU A 127 -10.56 -19.39 -8.12
CA GLU A 127 -9.32 -20.07 -7.72
C GLU A 127 -8.09 -19.32 -8.22
N ALA A 128 -8.09 -18.82 -9.46
CA ALA A 128 -7.03 -17.98 -9.99
C ALA A 128 -6.85 -16.68 -9.19
N LEU A 129 -7.94 -16.02 -8.80
CA LEU A 129 -7.91 -14.82 -7.95
C LEU A 129 -7.31 -15.11 -6.57
N ARG A 130 -7.70 -16.23 -5.95
CA ARG A 130 -7.12 -16.66 -4.66
C ARG A 130 -5.62 -16.91 -4.75
N GLN A 131 -5.17 -17.59 -5.82
CA GLN A 131 -3.75 -17.84 -6.03
C GLN A 131 -2.96 -16.53 -6.21
N GLN A 132 -3.50 -15.56 -6.95
CA GLN A 132 -2.86 -14.23 -7.09
C GLN A 132 -2.81 -13.48 -5.76
N GLU A 133 -3.87 -13.53 -4.94
CA GLU A 133 -3.86 -12.89 -3.62
C GLU A 133 -2.83 -13.53 -2.69
N GLU A 134 -2.71 -14.85 -2.69
CA GLU A 134 -1.69 -15.54 -1.90
C GLU A 134 -0.27 -15.17 -2.33
N GLN A 135 0.00 -15.08 -3.63
CA GLN A 135 1.30 -14.64 -4.14
C GLN A 135 1.63 -13.21 -3.68
N ARG A 136 0.69 -12.28 -3.82
CA ARG A 136 0.88 -10.89 -3.34
C ARG A 136 1.15 -10.82 -1.85
N ARG A 137 0.45 -11.62 -1.04
CA ARG A 137 0.68 -11.68 0.42
C ARG A 137 2.09 -12.18 0.75
N ARG A 138 2.59 -13.18 0.02
CA ARG A 138 3.96 -13.70 0.20
C ARG A 138 5.00 -12.64 -0.16
N GLU A 139 4.85 -12.01 -1.32
CA GLU A 139 5.75 -10.93 -1.75
C GLU A 139 5.77 -9.76 -0.75
N GLN A 140 4.60 -9.36 -0.25
CA GLN A 140 4.50 -8.31 0.77
C GLN A 140 5.16 -8.72 2.09
N ALA A 141 4.99 -9.98 2.52
CA ALA A 141 5.62 -10.49 3.73
C ALA A 141 7.15 -10.49 3.60
N GLU A 142 7.69 -10.94 2.47
CA GLU A 142 9.13 -10.93 2.20
C GLU A 142 9.69 -9.49 2.21
N GLN A 143 8.99 -8.54 1.58
CA GLN A 143 9.39 -7.13 1.60
C GLN A 143 9.40 -6.55 3.02
N LEU A 144 8.38 -6.86 3.83
CA LEU A 144 8.30 -6.41 5.22
C LEU A 144 9.43 -7.02 6.06
N GLU A 145 9.74 -8.30 5.88
CA GLU A 145 10.85 -8.96 6.58
C GLU A 145 12.19 -8.30 6.24
N LEU A 146 12.43 -7.98 4.96
CA LEU A 146 13.63 -7.27 4.53
C LEU A 146 13.73 -5.86 5.14
N GLN A 147 12.62 -5.13 5.21
CA GLN A 147 12.57 -3.81 5.85
C GLN A 147 12.86 -3.90 7.35
N ILE A 148 12.22 -4.84 8.05
CA ILE A 148 12.47 -5.08 9.48
C ILE A 148 13.93 -5.48 9.72
N ALA A 149 14.50 -6.31 8.86
CA ALA A 149 15.91 -6.71 8.95
C ALA A 149 16.85 -5.50 8.81
N ARG A 150 16.59 -4.60 7.84
CA ARG A 150 17.36 -3.35 7.68
C ARG A 150 17.24 -2.45 8.91
N LEU A 151 16.01 -2.19 9.38
CA LEU A 151 15.78 -1.36 10.57
C LEU A 151 16.50 -1.92 11.80
N ARG A 152 16.46 -3.24 12.02
CA ARG A 152 17.19 -3.88 13.12
C ARG A 152 18.71 -3.75 12.98
N ALA A 153 19.24 -3.79 11.76
CA ALA A 153 20.67 -3.61 11.50
C ALA A 153 21.11 -2.16 11.80
N GLU A 154 20.28 -1.17 11.49
CA GLU A 154 20.51 0.25 11.77
C GLU A 154 20.33 0.61 13.26
N GLU A 155 19.33 0.03 13.92
CA GLU A 155 19.03 0.31 15.33
C GLU A 155 20.08 -0.23 16.30
N ARG A 156 20.74 -1.36 16.01
CA ARG A 156 21.76 -1.94 16.91
C ARG A 156 22.91 -0.97 17.20
N PRO A 157 23.63 -0.41 16.21
CA PRO A 157 24.69 0.56 16.48
C PRO A 157 24.12 1.88 17.00
N ALA A 158 22.98 2.34 16.46
CA ALA A 158 22.38 3.61 16.84
C ALA A 158 21.87 3.62 18.29
N ARG A 159 21.38 2.49 18.82
CA ARG A 159 20.88 2.37 20.20
C ARG A 159 22.01 2.50 21.22
N TRP A 160 23.15 1.85 20.99
CA TRP A 160 24.32 1.98 21.85
C TRP A 160 24.89 3.40 21.79
N VAL A 161 25.02 3.97 20.59
CA VAL A 161 25.51 5.34 20.42
C VAL A 161 24.57 6.36 21.08
N ARG A 162 23.24 6.22 20.92
CA ARG A 162 22.24 7.07 21.59
C ARG A 162 22.26 6.93 23.10
N MET A 163 22.42 5.71 23.61
CA MET A 163 22.51 5.44 25.04
C MET A 163 23.73 6.13 25.65
N PHE A 164 24.90 6.07 24.99
CA PHE A 164 26.09 6.77 25.45
C PHE A 164 26.04 8.29 25.24
N SER A 165 25.36 8.78 24.19
CA SER A 165 25.27 10.22 23.91
C SER A 165 24.30 10.99 24.81
N GLN A 166 23.30 10.30 25.40
CA GLN A 166 22.34 10.91 26.34
C GLN A 166 22.93 11.16 27.73
N HIS A 167 24.09 10.58 28.03
CA HIS A 167 24.75 10.71 29.30
C HIS A 167 25.94 11.66 29.18
N SER A 168 26.04 12.60 30.12
CA SER A 168 27.13 13.59 30.14
C SER A 168 28.49 12.99 30.51
N THR A 169 28.51 11.76 31.05
CA THR A 169 29.72 11.06 31.49
C THR A 169 29.66 9.56 31.18
N LEU A 170 30.80 8.97 30.86
CA LEU A 170 30.92 7.52 30.58
C LEU A 170 30.49 6.66 31.77
N GLY A 171 30.76 7.10 33.00
CA GLY A 171 30.36 6.38 34.22
C GLY A 171 28.85 6.29 34.38
N THR A 172 28.10 7.36 34.07
CA THR A 172 26.63 7.34 34.14
C THR A 172 26.01 6.49 33.03
N ALA A 173 26.64 6.44 31.85
CA ALA A 173 26.24 5.55 30.77
C ALA A 173 26.45 4.06 31.09
N LEU A 174 27.56 3.71 31.76
CA LEU A 174 27.78 2.34 32.22
C LEU A 174 26.78 1.92 33.32
N LEU A 175 26.41 2.83 34.22
CA LEU A 175 25.41 2.56 35.25
C LEU A 175 24.00 2.41 34.72
N SER A 176 23.66 3.05 33.59
CA SER A 176 22.33 2.94 33.00
C SER A 176 22.07 1.56 32.38
N LEU A 177 23.12 0.80 32.08
CA LEU A 177 23.04 -0.59 31.61
C LEU A 177 22.45 -1.55 32.66
N ILE A 178 22.55 -1.22 33.95
CA ILE A 178 21.98 -2.00 35.04
C ILE A 178 20.51 -1.57 35.20
N PRO A 179 19.51 -2.43 34.97
CA PRO A 179 18.10 -2.00 35.03
C PRO A 179 17.60 -1.75 36.45
N HIS A 180 18.15 -2.46 37.46
CA HIS A 180 17.67 -2.38 38.84
C HIS A 180 18.34 -1.26 39.64
N PRO A 181 17.57 -0.37 40.28
CA PRO A 181 18.11 0.77 41.03
C PRO A 181 18.93 0.35 42.25
N LEU A 182 18.53 -0.74 42.93
CA LEU A 182 19.27 -1.26 44.09
C LEU A 182 20.66 -1.76 43.70
N LEU A 183 20.79 -2.48 42.58
CA LEU A 183 22.10 -2.91 42.08
C LEU A 183 22.97 -1.71 41.70
N ARG A 184 22.40 -0.62 41.16
CA ARG A 184 23.15 0.60 40.86
C ARG A 184 23.75 1.22 42.14
N TRP A 185 22.96 1.32 43.20
CA TRP A 185 23.46 1.84 44.48
C TRP A 185 24.46 0.91 45.15
N LEU A 186 24.25 -0.41 45.09
CA LEU A 186 25.19 -1.40 45.62
C LEU A 186 26.52 -1.41 44.86
N THR A 187 26.49 -1.30 43.54
CA THR A 187 27.72 -1.22 42.73
C THR A 187 28.50 0.06 43.02
N LEU A 188 27.83 1.22 43.08
CA LEU A 188 28.46 2.47 43.50
C LEU A 188 29.03 2.38 44.91
N GLY A 189 28.23 1.93 45.88
CA GLY A 189 28.64 1.78 47.27
C GLY A 189 29.82 0.82 47.43
N GLY A 190 29.79 -0.33 46.75
CA GLY A 190 30.88 -1.29 46.73
C GLY A 190 32.17 -0.70 46.16
N LEU A 191 32.08 0.09 45.09
CA LEU A 191 33.23 0.73 44.46
C LEU A 191 33.86 1.81 45.36
N PHE A 192 33.04 2.62 46.03
CA PHE A 192 33.51 3.61 47.02
C PHE A 192 34.09 2.94 48.27
N CYS A 193 33.47 1.88 48.77
CA CYS A 193 33.99 1.10 49.90
C CYS A 193 35.32 0.42 49.55
N LEU A 194 35.46 -0.11 48.34
CA LEU A 194 36.68 -0.78 47.89
C LEU A 194 37.83 0.21 47.71
N THR A 195 37.60 1.33 47.02
CA THR A 195 38.59 2.42 46.88
C THR A 195 39.01 2.98 48.24
N GLY A 196 38.04 3.32 49.09
CA GLY A 196 38.29 3.84 50.44
C GLY A 196 39.00 2.85 51.35
N GLY A 197 38.64 1.56 51.27
CA GLY A 197 39.29 0.48 52.01
C GLY A 197 40.74 0.28 51.59
N LEU A 198 41.01 0.24 50.28
CA LEU A 198 42.37 0.16 49.74
C LEU A 198 43.23 1.36 50.13
N TRP A 199 42.64 2.56 50.11
CA TRP A 199 43.34 3.78 50.47
C TRP A 199 43.67 3.84 51.98
N ARG A 200 42.74 3.42 52.85
CA ARG A 200 42.89 3.50 54.30
C ARG A 200 43.67 2.34 54.93
N TYR A 201 43.54 1.14 54.40
CA TYR A 201 44.14 -0.08 54.99
C TYR A 201 45.24 -0.69 54.12
N GLY A 202 45.40 -0.26 52.88
CA GLY A 202 46.50 -0.69 52.03
C GLY A 202 47.86 -0.30 52.63
N ARG A 203 48.92 -1.05 52.27
CA ARG A 203 50.31 -0.70 52.54
C ARG A 203 51.12 -0.79 51.26
N GLY A 204 52.02 0.17 51.04
CA GLY A 204 52.88 0.22 49.85
C GLY A 204 52.09 0.36 48.54
N GLY A 205 52.35 -0.51 47.57
CA GLY A 205 51.76 -0.45 46.23
C GLY A 205 50.23 -0.53 46.17
N THR A 206 49.58 -1.12 47.18
CA THR A 206 48.11 -1.20 47.25
C THR A 206 47.44 0.15 47.54
N GLN A 207 48.11 1.05 48.28
CA GLN A 207 47.61 2.42 48.48
C GLN A 207 47.65 3.22 47.17
N LEU A 208 48.73 3.04 46.39
CA LEU A 208 48.90 3.71 45.10
C LEU A 208 47.88 3.20 44.07
N ALA A 209 47.60 1.90 44.07
CA ALA A 209 46.51 1.32 43.29
C ALA A 209 45.14 1.89 43.70
N GLY A 210 44.87 2.02 45.01
CA GLY A 210 43.63 2.65 45.52
C GLY A 210 43.50 4.12 45.11
N ALA A 211 44.59 4.89 45.15
CA ALA A 211 44.61 6.29 44.70
C ALA A 211 44.34 6.40 43.19
N MET A 212 44.99 5.56 42.37
CA MET A 212 44.78 5.53 40.92
C MET A 212 43.34 5.13 40.57
N LEU A 213 42.77 4.15 41.27
CA LEU A 213 41.39 3.71 41.09
C LEU A 213 40.40 4.84 41.43
N THR A 214 40.68 5.60 42.50
CA THR A 214 39.88 6.77 42.89
C THR A 214 39.94 7.87 41.82
N VAL A 215 41.12 8.20 41.31
CA VAL A 215 41.29 9.20 40.24
C VAL A 215 40.57 8.76 38.96
N PHE A 216 40.69 7.49 38.58
CA PHE A 216 40.00 6.92 37.43
C PHE A 216 38.47 7.02 37.60
N LEU A 217 37.96 6.77 38.80
CA LEU A 217 36.55 6.92 39.11
C LEU A 217 36.06 8.36 39.01
N VAL A 218 36.80 9.29 39.59
CA VAL A 218 36.48 10.71 39.48
C VAL A 218 36.48 11.12 37.99
N ALA A 219 37.44 10.66 37.18
CA ALA A 219 37.48 10.94 35.75
C ALA A 219 36.29 10.32 34.97
N LEU A 220 35.77 9.17 35.41
CA LEU A 220 34.60 8.51 34.81
C LEU A 220 33.28 9.23 35.10
N PHE A 221 33.16 9.87 36.27
CA PHE A 221 31.92 10.48 36.75
C PHE A 221 31.89 12.00 36.70
N VAL A 222 33.04 12.66 36.56
CA VAL A 222 33.13 14.12 36.42
C VAL A 222 33.26 14.48 34.94
N PRO A 223 32.33 15.27 34.38
CA PRO A 223 32.44 15.67 32.98
C PRO A 223 33.68 16.56 32.78
N PRO A 224 34.45 16.37 31.69
CA PRO A 224 35.70 17.11 31.46
C PRO A 224 35.51 18.64 31.40
N GLY A 225 34.28 19.11 31.13
CA GLY A 225 33.92 20.53 31.16
C GLY A 225 33.80 21.15 32.55
N ALA A 226 33.58 20.36 33.62
CA ALA A 226 33.44 20.88 34.98
C ALA A 226 34.78 21.39 35.55
N LEU A 227 35.89 20.72 35.22
CA LEU A 227 37.24 21.09 35.65
C LEU A 227 37.74 22.39 35.00
N ARG A 228 37.20 22.76 33.83
CA ARG A 228 37.58 23.99 33.11
C ARG A 228 36.87 25.26 33.61
N ARG A 229 35.73 25.15 34.30
CA ARG A 229 34.97 26.33 34.78
C ARG A 229 35.50 26.96 36.06
N GLY A 230 36.30 26.24 36.86
CA GLY A 230 36.86 26.75 38.13
C GLY A 230 38.16 27.55 38.01
N ARG A 231 38.63 27.85 36.78
CA ARG A 231 39.89 28.61 36.51
C ARG A 231 39.66 29.96 35.83
N ARG A 232 38.41 30.46 35.81
CA ARG A 232 38.08 31.81 35.35
C ARG A 232 37.64 32.66 36.51
#